data_AF-A0A846MXB6-F1
#
_entry.id   AF-A0A846MXB6-F1
#
_cell.length_a   1.000
_cell.length_b   1.000
_cell.length_c   1.000
_cell.angle_alpha   90.00
_cell.angle_beta   90.00
_cell.angle_gamma   90.00
#
_symmetry.space_group_name_H-M   'P 1'
#
loop_
_entity.id
_entity.type
_entity.pdbx_description
1 polymer ?
#
loop_
_entity_poly.entity_id
_entity_poly.type
_entity_poly.pdbx_seq_one_letter_code
_entity_poly.pdbx_strand_id
1 'polypeptide(L)'
;MAIDRETLLVAARGWIGTPYVHQAALKGVGCDCLGFLRGLYRELTGEEPEDVPPYDPSWHIGGEELHTGFARHFPEITSAAAKPGDVLLFRMVPRGPARHCGLLADKEGAPTLIHARQNKRVSEEVFSAFWRARAAYAFRFLKD
;
A
#
# COMPACT_ATOMS: atom_id res chain seq x y z
N MET A 1 -15.42 14.62 -7.16
CA MET A 1 -14.33 14.97 -8.10
C MET A 1 -13.52 13.72 -8.34
N ALA A 2 -13.08 13.46 -9.58
CA ALA A 2 -12.09 12.43 -9.82
C ALA A 2 -10.78 12.85 -9.16
N ILE A 3 -10.12 11.93 -8.45
CA ILE A 3 -8.82 12.18 -7.84
C ILE A 3 -7.81 11.68 -8.86
N ASP A 4 -7.12 12.61 -9.53
CA ASP A 4 -6.08 12.24 -10.50
C ASP A 4 -4.85 11.62 -9.81
N ARG A 5 -4.04 10.93 -10.62
CA ARG A 5 -2.84 10.23 -10.14
C ARG A 5 -1.79 11.16 -9.55
N GLU A 6 -1.66 12.38 -10.07
CA GLU A 6 -0.69 13.34 -9.57
C GLU A 6 -1.04 13.74 -8.14
N THR A 7 -2.31 14.08 -7.90
CA THR A 7 -2.87 14.40 -6.59
C THR A 7 -2.69 13.24 -5.62
N LEU A 8 -3.00 12.01 -6.04
CA LEU A 8 -2.77 10.80 -5.24
C LEU A 8 -1.30 10.65 -4.84
N LEU A 9 -0.37 10.79 -5.78
CA LEU A 9 1.06 10.62 -5.53
C LEU A 9 1.62 11.75 -4.64
N VAL A 10 1.17 12.99 -4.81
CA VAL A 10 1.51 14.11 -3.93
C VAL A 10 1.02 13.85 -2.51
N ALA A 11 -0.24 13.45 -2.36
CA ALA A 11 -0.82 13.11 -1.06
C ALA A 11 -0.03 11.97 -0.39
N ALA A 12 0.25 10.90 -1.12
CA ALA A 12 1.03 9.74 -0.67
C ALA A 12 2.43 10.15 -0.18
N ARG A 13 3.12 11.02 -0.91
CA ARG A 13 4.44 11.55 -0.48
C ARG A 13 4.35 12.39 0.79
N GLY A 14 3.23 13.08 1.00
CA GLY A 14 2.98 13.77 2.27
C GLY A 14 2.95 12.84 3.49
N TRP A 15 2.76 11.53 3.32
CA TRP A 15 2.83 10.56 4.43
C TRP A 15 4.25 10.16 4.80
N ILE A 16 5.25 10.45 3.96
CA ILE A 16 6.65 10.08 4.20
C ILE A 16 7.09 10.60 5.56
N GLY A 17 7.63 9.70 6.36
CA GLY A 17 8.03 9.96 7.73
C GLY A 17 6.94 9.78 8.80
N THR A 18 5.76 9.28 8.46
CA THR A 18 4.82 8.77 9.48
C THR A 18 5.44 7.55 10.18
N PRO A 19 5.55 7.49 11.52
CA PRO A 19 6.11 6.35 12.25
C PRO A 19 5.32 5.05 12.02
N TYR A 20 5.98 3.90 12.12
CA TYR A 20 5.27 2.62 12.10
C TYR A 20 4.57 2.37 13.44
N VAL A 21 3.24 2.25 13.40
CA VAL A 21 2.41 1.82 14.53
C VAL A 21 1.38 0.83 14.00
N HIS A 22 1.43 -0.41 14.50
CA HIS A 22 0.55 -1.51 14.07
C HIS A 22 -0.92 -1.11 14.23
N GLN A 23 -1.74 -1.38 13.21
CA GLN A 23 -3.17 -1.04 13.10
C GLN A 23 -3.53 0.46 13.14
N ALA A 24 -2.55 1.36 13.28
CA ALA A 24 -2.82 2.79 13.20
C ALA A 24 -2.94 3.23 11.72
N ALA A 25 -3.58 4.37 11.48
CA ALA A 25 -3.79 4.92 10.14
C ALA A 25 -3.77 6.46 10.15
N LEU A 26 -2.90 7.08 10.95
CA LEU A 26 -2.88 8.54 11.17
C LEU A 26 -1.57 9.18 10.72
N LYS A 27 -1.65 10.08 9.73
CA LYS A 27 -0.52 10.79 9.13
C LYS A 27 0.31 11.53 10.17
N GLY A 28 1.62 11.39 10.11
CA GLY A 28 2.58 12.01 11.04
C GLY A 28 2.60 11.41 12.45
N VAL A 29 1.57 10.65 12.85
CA VAL A 29 1.44 10.06 14.19
C VAL A 29 1.82 8.58 14.20
N GLY A 30 1.21 7.79 13.32
CA GLY A 30 1.44 6.35 13.28
C GLY A 30 0.61 5.64 12.22
N CYS A 31 1.24 4.75 11.45
CA CYS A 31 0.54 3.82 10.58
C CYS A 31 1.35 2.56 10.30
N ASP A 32 0.70 1.44 9.97
CA ASP A 32 1.37 0.31 9.33
C ASP A 32 1.20 0.35 7.80
N CYS A 33 1.52 -0.74 7.10
CA CYS A 33 1.47 -0.78 5.63
C CYS A 33 0.04 -0.57 5.11
N LEU A 34 -0.94 -1.24 5.71
CA LEU A 34 -2.34 -1.10 5.34
C LEU A 34 -2.89 0.23 5.86
N GLY A 35 -2.53 0.61 7.07
CA GLY A 35 -2.90 1.89 7.69
C GLY A 35 -2.46 3.11 6.89
N PHE A 36 -1.30 3.05 6.24
CA PHE A 36 -0.87 4.08 5.29
C PHE A 36 -1.87 4.22 4.14
N LEU A 37 -2.25 3.11 3.49
CA LEU A 37 -3.18 3.14 2.35
C LEU A 37 -4.60 3.52 2.79
N ARG A 38 -5.07 3.01 3.93
CA ARG A 38 -6.37 3.39 4.54
C ARG A 38 -6.44 4.88 4.83
N GLY A 39 -5.40 5.41 5.48
CA GLY A 39 -5.30 6.82 5.81
C GLY A 39 -5.19 7.71 4.59
N LEU A 40 -4.41 7.29 3.58
CA LEU A 40 -4.30 7.99 2.29
C LEU A 40 -5.64 8.03 1.55
N TYR A 41 -6.37 6.90 1.52
CA TYR A 41 -7.69 6.83 0.93
C TYR A 41 -8.63 7.82 1.62
N ARG A 42 -8.71 7.78 2.96
CA ARG A 42 -9.52 8.70 3.76
C ARG A 42 -9.14 10.16 3.60
N GLU A 43 -7.86 10.49 3.48
CA GLU A 43 -7.41 11.86 3.20
C GLU A 43 -7.97 12.38 1.86
N LEU A 44 -8.08 11.51 0.86
CA LEU A 44 -8.50 11.89 -0.49
C LEU A 44 -10.01 11.80 -0.71
N THR A 45 -10.70 10.87 -0.06
CA THR A 45 -12.14 10.61 -0.28
C THR A 45 -13.04 11.04 0.88
N GLY A 46 -12.47 11.28 2.07
CA GLY A 46 -13.20 11.63 3.29
C GLY A 46 -13.63 10.45 4.17
N GLU A 47 -13.53 9.22 3.67
CA GLU A 47 -13.94 8.00 4.38
C GLU A 47 -12.99 6.83 4.12
N GLU A 48 -13.10 5.72 4.86
CA GLU A 48 -12.41 4.47 4.52
C GLU A 48 -13.35 3.50 3.79
N PRO A 49 -12.85 2.59 2.93
CA PRO A 49 -13.71 1.67 2.19
C PRO A 49 -14.47 0.68 3.08
N GLU A 50 -13.87 0.30 4.21
CA GLU A 50 -14.46 -0.59 5.21
C GLU A 50 -13.81 -0.40 6.58
N ASP A 51 -14.53 -0.79 7.63
CA ASP A 51 -13.96 -0.97 8.96
C ASP A 51 -13.07 -2.24 8.95
N VAL A 52 -11.77 -2.05 9.19
CA VAL A 52 -10.81 -3.15 9.21
C VAL A 52 -10.71 -3.71 10.63
N PRO A 53 -11.05 -5.00 10.86
CA PRO A 53 -10.91 -5.62 12.17
C PRO A 53 -9.44 -5.78 12.57
N PRO A 54 -9.13 -5.96 13.86
CA PRO A 54 -7.77 -6.23 14.32
C PRO A 54 -7.15 -7.44 13.59
N TYR A 55 -5.92 -7.27 13.11
CA TYR A 55 -5.13 -8.32 12.46
C TYR A 55 -3.75 -8.47 13.10
N ASP A 56 -3.17 -9.65 12.92
CA ASP A 56 -1.86 -10.02 13.44
C ASP A 56 -0.72 -9.43 12.57
N PRO A 57 0.37 -8.92 13.16
CA PRO A 57 1.50 -8.37 12.40
C PRO A 57 2.39 -9.42 11.71
N SER A 58 2.18 -10.71 11.97
CA SER A 58 2.99 -11.81 11.43
C SER A 58 2.88 -11.91 9.92
N TRP A 59 4.05 -11.96 9.27
CA TRP A 59 4.16 -12.06 7.82
C TRP A 59 4.10 -13.48 7.27
N HIS A 60 4.13 -14.52 8.13
CA HIS A 60 4.39 -15.90 7.72
C HIS A 60 3.29 -16.91 8.06
N ILE A 61 2.29 -16.52 8.85
CA ILE A 61 1.20 -17.39 9.31
C ILE A 61 -0.13 -16.77 8.88
N GLY A 62 -1.10 -17.59 8.49
CA GLY A 62 -2.46 -17.17 8.13
C GLY A 62 -2.71 -17.15 6.62
N GLY A 63 -3.81 -16.52 6.19
CA GLY A 63 -4.26 -16.54 4.80
C GLY A 63 -3.90 -15.28 4.00
N GLU A 64 -4.60 -15.13 2.88
CA GLU A 64 -4.52 -14.00 1.95
C GLU A 64 -5.58 -12.93 2.29
N GLU A 65 -5.81 -12.66 3.59
CA GLU A 65 -6.88 -11.75 4.02
C GLU A 65 -6.70 -10.33 3.47
N LEU A 66 -5.45 -9.89 3.31
CA LEU A 66 -5.11 -8.61 2.69
C LEU A 66 -5.56 -8.58 1.22
N HIS A 67 -5.30 -9.64 0.46
CA HIS A 67 -5.76 -9.76 -0.93
C HIS A 67 -7.29 -9.76 -0.99
N THR A 68 -7.95 -10.59 -0.18
CA THR A 68 -9.42 -10.63 -0.12
C THR A 68 -10.00 -9.26 0.23
N GLY A 69 -9.35 -8.50 1.12
CA GLY A 69 -9.72 -7.13 1.46
C GLY A 69 -9.66 -6.18 0.26
N PHE A 70 -8.52 -6.13 -0.42
CA PHE A 70 -8.38 -5.29 -1.61
C PHE A 70 -9.34 -5.69 -2.74
N ALA A 71 -9.51 -6.99 -2.98
CA ALA A 71 -10.36 -7.51 -4.05
C ALA A 71 -11.86 -7.24 -3.86
N ARG A 72 -12.33 -6.95 -2.63
CA ARG A 72 -13.70 -6.50 -2.38
C ARG A 72 -13.96 -5.08 -2.89
N HIS A 73 -12.95 -4.22 -2.86
CA HIS A 73 -13.11 -2.77 -3.02
C HIS A 73 -12.48 -2.22 -4.31
N PHE A 74 -11.46 -2.90 -4.83
CA PHE A 74 -10.61 -2.38 -5.89
C PHE A 74 -10.51 -3.37 -7.06
N PRO A 75 -10.51 -2.89 -8.32
CA PRO A 75 -10.26 -3.74 -9.47
C PRO A 75 -8.85 -4.35 -9.41
N GLU A 76 -8.79 -5.69 -9.41
CA GLU A 76 -7.53 -6.41 -9.52
C GLU A 76 -6.96 -6.31 -10.93
N ILE A 77 -5.64 -6.16 -11.03
CA ILE A 77 -4.88 -6.08 -12.27
C ILE A 77 -3.63 -6.97 -12.16
N THR A 78 -3.00 -7.25 -13.31
CA THR A 78 -1.70 -7.94 -13.27
C THR A 78 -0.62 -7.00 -12.74
N SER A 79 0.34 -7.53 -11.97
CA SER A 79 1.49 -6.75 -11.47
C SER A 79 2.30 -6.10 -12.59
N ALA A 80 2.31 -6.71 -13.79
CA ALA A 80 2.95 -6.14 -14.98
C ALA A 80 2.20 -4.92 -15.55
N ALA A 81 0.90 -4.80 -15.30
CA ALA A 81 0.07 -3.68 -15.73
C ALA A 81 -0.04 -2.56 -14.66
N ALA A 82 0.62 -2.72 -13.52
CA ALA A 82 0.66 -1.72 -12.46
C ALA A 82 1.44 -0.48 -12.92
N LYS A 83 0.93 0.69 -12.55
CA LYS A 83 1.45 2.03 -12.85
C LYS A 83 1.52 2.86 -11.56
N PRO A 84 2.28 3.97 -11.55
CA PRO A 84 2.29 4.90 -10.43
C PRO A 84 0.86 5.29 -10.00
N GLY A 85 0.56 5.17 -8.71
CA GLY A 85 -0.77 5.32 -8.12
C GLY A 85 -1.53 4.00 -7.87
N ASP A 86 -1.02 2.85 -8.34
CA ASP A 86 -1.63 1.56 -8.04
C ASP A 86 -1.05 0.93 -6.78
N VAL A 87 -1.82 0.06 -6.14
CA VAL A 87 -1.38 -0.69 -4.96
C VAL A 87 -0.80 -2.03 -5.38
N LEU A 88 0.31 -2.41 -4.75
CA LEU A 88 0.93 -3.72 -4.86
C LEU A 88 0.87 -4.45 -3.51
N LEU A 89 0.54 -5.74 -3.53
CA LEU A 89 0.66 -6.63 -2.37
C LEU A 89 1.89 -7.53 -2.54
N PHE A 90 2.54 -7.88 -1.43
CA PHE A 90 3.84 -8.56 -1.43
C PHE A 90 3.88 -9.78 -0.52
N ARG A 91 4.49 -10.85 -1.02
CA ARG A 91 4.91 -12.02 -0.22
C ARG A 91 6.30 -11.77 0.34
N MET A 92 6.38 -11.50 1.63
CA MET A 92 7.67 -11.18 2.28
C MET A 92 8.54 -12.42 2.48
N VAL A 93 7.92 -13.60 2.58
CA VAL A 93 8.60 -14.91 2.69
C VAL A 93 8.23 -15.81 1.50
N PRO A 94 9.15 -16.67 1.02
CA PRO A 94 8.84 -17.63 -0.04
C PRO A 94 7.65 -18.52 0.33
N ARG A 95 6.67 -18.66 -0.58
CA ARG A 95 5.44 -19.46 -0.40
C ARG A 95 4.54 -19.02 0.77
N GLY A 96 4.81 -17.90 1.42
CA GLY A 96 3.92 -17.32 2.41
C GLY A 96 2.79 -16.48 1.78
N PRO A 97 1.82 -16.05 2.59
CA PRO A 97 0.74 -15.17 2.14
C PRO A 97 1.24 -13.76 1.80
N ALA A 98 0.49 -13.02 0.97
CA ALA A 98 0.76 -11.61 0.71
C ALA A 98 0.26 -10.76 1.89
N ARG A 99 1.20 -10.32 2.74
CA ARG A 99 0.91 -9.61 4.01
C ARG A 99 1.57 -8.25 4.14
N HIS A 100 2.13 -7.75 3.04
CA HIS A 100 2.67 -6.42 2.97
C HIS A 100 2.09 -5.70 1.76
N CYS A 101 1.89 -4.39 1.85
CA CYS A 101 1.38 -3.58 0.75
C CYS A 101 2.11 -2.25 0.63
N GLY A 102 1.98 -1.63 -0.54
CA GLY A 102 2.53 -0.31 -0.81
C GLY A 102 1.95 0.29 -2.09
N LEU A 103 2.16 1.58 -2.25
CA LEU A 103 1.76 2.33 -3.44
C LEU A 103 2.94 2.39 -4.42
N LEU A 104 2.73 1.90 -5.64
CA LEU A 104 3.68 2.09 -6.73
C LEU A 104 3.72 3.58 -7.08
N ALA A 105 4.91 4.12 -7.24
CA ALA A 105 5.14 5.50 -7.62
C ALA A 105 6.27 5.56 -8.66
N ASP A 106 6.63 6.76 -9.06
CA ASP A 106 7.82 7.01 -9.85
C ASP A 106 8.48 8.32 -9.44
N LYS A 107 9.80 8.36 -9.54
CA LYS A 107 10.59 9.58 -9.36
C LYS A 107 11.59 9.67 -10.51
N GLU A 108 11.52 10.78 -11.25
CA GLU A 108 12.42 11.05 -12.39
C GLU A 108 12.39 9.91 -13.44
N GLY A 109 11.21 9.31 -13.68
CA GLY A 109 11.02 8.22 -14.62
C GLY A 109 11.46 6.84 -14.12
N ALA A 110 11.99 6.73 -12.90
CA ALA A 110 12.33 5.46 -12.26
C ALA A 110 11.21 5.01 -11.29
N PRO A 111 10.77 3.74 -11.33
CA PRO A 111 9.70 3.27 -10.45
C PRO A 111 10.18 3.21 -8.99
N THR A 112 9.34 3.71 -8.09
CA THR A 112 9.55 3.73 -6.64
C THR A 112 8.37 3.06 -5.94
N LEU A 113 8.55 2.76 -4.65
CA LEU A 113 7.53 2.17 -3.80
C LEU A 113 7.41 3.01 -2.54
N ILE A 114 6.20 3.53 -2.27
CA ILE A 114 5.88 4.22 -1.03
C ILE A 114 5.15 3.23 -0.11
N HIS A 115 5.69 2.99 1.07
CA HIS A 115 5.08 2.09 2.05
C HIS A 115 5.54 2.35 3.49
N ALA A 116 4.83 1.82 4.48
CA ALA A 116 5.32 1.70 5.85
C ALA A 116 5.78 0.26 6.10
N ARG A 117 7.00 0.07 6.61
CA ARG A 117 7.50 -1.25 7.05
C ARG A 117 7.61 -1.31 8.56
N GLN A 118 7.47 -2.51 9.12
CA GLN A 118 7.61 -2.73 10.56
C GLN A 118 8.96 -2.17 11.06
N ASN A 119 8.91 -1.49 12.21
CA ASN A 119 10.05 -0.81 12.82
C ASN A 119 10.71 0.26 11.94
N LYS A 120 10.00 0.74 10.91
CA LYS A 120 10.43 1.84 10.05
C LYS A 120 9.38 2.95 10.08
N ARG A 121 9.46 3.85 9.10
CA ARG A 121 8.54 4.96 8.88
C ARG A 121 7.97 4.76 7.48
N VAL A 122 6.92 5.48 7.11
CA VAL A 122 6.57 5.59 5.70
C VAL A 122 7.78 6.13 4.94
N SER A 123 8.21 5.41 3.91
CA SER A 123 9.38 5.74 3.10
C SER A 123 9.10 5.49 1.64
N GLU A 124 9.74 6.27 0.77
CA GLU A 124 9.80 6.01 -0.67
C GLU A 124 11.17 5.40 -1.00
N GLU A 125 11.17 4.23 -1.63
CA GLU A 125 12.40 3.55 -2.04
C GLU A 125 12.33 3.08 -3.49
N VAL A 126 13.48 2.74 -4.07
CA VAL A 126 13.53 2.19 -5.42
C VAL A 126 12.72 0.90 -5.46
N PHE A 127 11.84 0.77 -6.46
CA PHE A 127 11.11 -0.46 -6.73
C PHE A 127 12.06 -1.48 -7.37
N SER A 128 12.93 -2.06 -6.55
CA SER A 128 14.06 -2.89 -6.95
C SER A 128 13.62 -4.30 -7.39
N ALA A 129 14.58 -5.09 -7.90
CA ALA A 129 14.33 -6.50 -8.21
C ALA A 129 13.79 -7.31 -7.01
N PHE A 130 14.19 -6.94 -5.79
CA PHE A 130 13.69 -7.56 -4.55
C PHE A 130 12.16 -7.42 -4.41
N TRP A 131 11.62 -6.22 -4.70
CA TRP A 131 10.19 -5.95 -4.62
C TRP A 131 9.43 -6.56 -5.79
N ARG A 132 9.98 -6.44 -7.00
CA ARG A 132 9.38 -7.06 -8.20
C ARG A 132 9.20 -8.56 -8.03
N ALA A 133 10.20 -9.26 -7.51
CA ALA A 133 10.13 -10.71 -7.28
C ALA A 133 9.11 -11.13 -6.20
N ARG A 134 8.65 -10.19 -5.36
CA ARG A 134 7.71 -10.44 -4.26
C ARG A 134 6.30 -9.93 -4.54
N ALA A 135 6.13 -9.12 -5.59
CA ALA A 135 4.84 -8.58 -5.99
C ALA A 135 3.90 -9.73 -6.36
N ALA A 136 2.84 -9.88 -5.57
CA ALA A 136 1.91 -10.98 -5.59
C ALA A 136 0.61 -10.62 -6.32
N TYR A 137 0.12 -9.42 -6.05
CA TYR A 137 -1.15 -8.88 -6.55
C TYR A 137 -1.01 -7.39 -6.78
N ALA A 138 -1.86 -6.83 -7.64
CA ALA A 138 -1.92 -5.41 -7.93
C ALA A 138 -3.37 -4.94 -8.08
N PHE A 139 -3.64 -3.69 -7.67
CA PHE A 139 -4.98 -3.13 -7.65
C PHE A 139 -5.00 -1.68 -8.13
N ARG A 140 -6.02 -1.30 -8.91
CA ARG A 140 -6.30 0.11 -9.22
C ARG A 140 -6.88 0.79 -7.98
N PHE A 141 -6.13 1.71 -7.40
CA PHE A 141 -6.46 2.23 -6.07
C PHE A 141 -7.58 3.28 -6.08
N LEU A 142 -7.48 4.24 -6.99
CA LEU A 142 -8.53 5.21 -7.26
C LEU A 142 -8.84 5.18 -8.76
N LYS A 143 -10.08 5.50 -9.11
CA LYS A 143 -10.48 5.62 -10.51
C LYS A 143 -9.93 6.94 -11.05
N ASP A 144 -9.29 6.86 -12.21
CA ASP A 144 -8.99 8.02 -13.05
C ASP A 144 -10.29 8.72 -13.49
#